data_AF-A0A3D5E4W8-F1
#
_entry.id   AF-A0A3D5E4W8-F1
#
_cell.length_a   1.000
_cell.length_b   1.000
_cell.length_c   1.000
_cell.angle_alpha   90.00
_cell.angle_beta   90.00
_cell.angle_gamma   90.00
#
_symmetry.space_group_name_H-M   'P 1'
#
loop_
_entity.id
_entity.type
_entity.pdbx_description
1 polymer ?
#
loop_
_entity_poly.entity_id
_entity_poly.type
_entity_poly.pdbx_seq_one_letter_code
_entity_poly.pdbx_strand_id
1 'polypeptide(L)'
;MTNVKMSRKTSWFMTVGMLMLILPHYSFIPIVDFVNLHIDVVSEIVWYFQNGNVEYVISLREVLSYLRWLPLILMVIYVVWIVINRRMLTRSVYKADKYAIVFLSFSVISCIYSIDPRMTLLRSASLWLMYLAVFWGVWFFVDIFGVESIIRVILNTASIVFVVHIFFAVMYPQVAFPYLGRFEGWTINPGTVAGYSAVVLPLALCFALKSSKITHWLLVSAIVVVLIMSQTRTELIASMCGSLFFLLFVLPNKRLVSVVLVSCVFLVATIWIQFGSVLFPQG
;
A
#
# COMPACT_ATOMS: atom_id res chain seq x y z
N MET A 1 -23.22 -5.64 -20.06
CA MET A 1 -22.93 -4.33 -19.43
C MET A 1 -21.96 -3.60 -20.33
N THR A 2 -22.33 -2.41 -20.80
CA THR A 2 -21.44 -1.53 -21.57
C THR A 2 -20.31 -1.07 -20.66
N ASN A 3 -19.05 -1.37 -21.03
CA ASN A 3 -17.89 -0.90 -20.28
C ASN A 3 -17.84 0.63 -20.37
N VAL A 4 -18.39 1.31 -19.37
CA VAL A 4 -18.28 2.76 -19.26
C VAL A 4 -16.81 3.07 -19.00
N LYS A 5 -16.21 3.88 -19.87
CA LYS A 5 -14.81 4.30 -19.68
C LYS A 5 -14.75 5.22 -18.46
N MET A 6 -13.88 4.87 -17.52
CA MET A 6 -13.68 5.66 -16.31
C MET A 6 -13.15 7.05 -16.65
N SER A 7 -13.76 8.09 -16.07
CA SER A 7 -13.33 9.47 -16.28
C SER A 7 -11.96 9.72 -15.64
N ARG A 8 -11.17 10.65 -16.22
CA ARG A 8 -9.86 11.04 -15.68
C ARG A 8 -9.98 11.61 -14.25
N LYS A 9 -11.06 12.36 -13.98
CA LYS A 9 -11.33 12.93 -12.64
C LYS A 9 -11.55 11.84 -11.59
N THR A 10 -12.34 10.83 -11.92
CA THR A 10 -12.60 9.69 -11.02
C THR A 10 -11.33 8.88 -10.76
N SER A 11 -10.51 8.67 -11.79
CA SER A 11 -9.21 8.00 -11.65
C SER A 11 -8.26 8.76 -10.73
N TRP A 12 -8.19 10.09 -10.89
CA TRP A 12 -7.39 10.93 -10.01
C TRP A 12 -7.90 10.90 -8.57
N PHE A 13 -9.20 11.01 -8.36
CA PHE A 13 -9.80 10.95 -7.03
C PHE A 13 -9.42 9.65 -6.30
N MET A 14 -9.54 8.50 -6.97
CA MET A 14 -9.12 7.22 -6.40
C MET A 14 -7.61 7.15 -6.15
N THR A 15 -6.80 7.63 -7.10
CA THR A 15 -5.34 7.63 -6.96
C THR A 15 -4.92 8.47 -5.76
N VAL A 16 -5.45 9.68 -5.62
CA VAL A 16 -5.19 10.57 -4.48
C VAL A 16 -5.67 9.94 -3.18
N GLY A 17 -6.88 9.34 -3.16
CA GLY A 17 -7.39 8.66 -1.98
C GLY A 17 -6.51 7.49 -1.54
N MET A 18 -6.02 6.67 -2.48
CA MET A 18 -5.10 5.59 -2.19
C MET A 18 -3.72 6.10 -1.74
N LEU A 19 -3.19 7.16 -2.37
CA LEU A 19 -1.96 7.80 -1.91
C LEU A 19 -2.13 8.33 -0.49
N MET A 20 -3.25 8.97 -0.16
CA MET A 20 -3.57 9.41 1.20
C MET A 20 -3.69 8.26 2.21
N LEU A 21 -3.84 7.00 1.79
CA LEU A 21 -3.78 5.84 2.68
C LEU A 21 -2.35 5.33 2.88
N ILE A 22 -1.50 5.49 1.88
CA ILE A 22 -0.13 4.96 1.85
C ILE A 22 0.86 5.96 2.49
N LEU A 23 0.75 7.23 2.11
CA LEU A 23 1.64 8.33 2.49
C LEU A 23 1.63 8.76 3.96
N PRO A 24 0.57 8.62 4.79
CA PRO A 24 0.53 9.08 6.18
C PRO A 24 1.63 8.53 7.09
N HIS A 25 2.31 7.47 6.66
CA HIS A 25 3.50 6.96 7.29
C HIS A 25 4.76 7.70 6.80
N TYR A 26 4.79 9.03 6.83
CA TYR A 26 6.05 9.76 6.72
C TYR A 26 6.54 10.07 8.12
N SER A 27 7.68 9.49 8.50
CA SER A 27 8.44 9.99 9.65
C SER A 27 9.21 11.25 9.28
N PHE A 28 9.48 11.49 7.98
CA PHE A 28 10.27 12.63 7.54
C PHE A 28 9.78 13.19 6.22
N ILE A 29 9.88 14.50 6.06
CA ILE A 29 9.61 15.20 4.80
C ILE A 29 10.95 15.63 4.23
N PRO A 30 11.29 15.26 2.98
CA PRO A 30 12.45 15.80 2.31
C PRO A 30 12.22 17.30 2.06
N ILE A 31 12.94 18.14 2.80
CA ILE A 31 13.03 19.57 2.53
C ILE A 31 14.24 19.76 1.62
N VAL A 32 13.99 20.19 0.39
CA VAL A 32 15.06 20.51 -0.55
C VAL A 32 15.63 21.86 -0.18
N ASP A 33 16.85 21.88 0.34
CA ASP A 33 17.65 23.10 0.42
C ASP A 33 18.19 23.42 -0.98
N PHE A 34 17.50 24.32 -1.66
CA PHE A 34 17.87 24.77 -3.00
C PHE A 34 19.20 25.53 -3.04
N VAL A 35 19.70 26.02 -1.89
CA VAL A 35 20.94 26.79 -1.83
C VAL A 35 22.15 25.87 -1.90
N ASN A 36 22.10 24.73 -1.19
CA ASN A 36 23.20 23.77 -1.14
C ASN A 36 22.98 22.53 -2.02
N LEU A 37 21.83 22.44 -2.72
CA LEU A 37 21.37 21.22 -3.40
C LEU A 37 21.38 19.99 -2.47
N HIS A 38 21.22 20.25 -1.17
CA HIS A 38 21.12 19.24 -0.15
C HIS A 38 19.64 19.00 0.14
N ILE A 39 19.25 17.76 0.40
CA ILE A 39 17.89 17.47 0.86
C ILE A 39 18.03 17.15 2.34
N ASP A 40 17.40 17.95 3.19
CA ASP A 40 17.33 17.71 4.63
C ASP A 40 16.08 16.90 4.93
N VAL A 41 16.26 15.88 5.76
CA VAL A 41 15.20 14.95 6.15
C VAL A 41 14.73 15.41 7.52
N VAL A 42 13.75 16.32 7.56
CA VAL A 42 13.28 16.89 8.85
C VAL A 42 12.36 15.91 9.56
N SER A 43 12.68 15.62 10.82
CA SER A 43 12.08 14.57 11.63
C SER A 43 10.64 14.82 12.05
N GLU A 44 10.16 16.07 12.06
CA GLU A 44 8.76 16.41 12.27
C GLU A 44 8.59 17.94 12.07
N ILE A 45 7.65 18.37 11.22
CA ILE A 45 7.19 19.76 11.24
C ILE A 45 6.22 19.87 12.41
N VAL A 46 6.60 20.69 13.40
CA VAL A 46 5.85 20.86 14.64
C VAL A 46 5.37 22.30 14.74
N TRP A 47 4.07 22.46 15.04
CA TRP A 47 3.48 23.75 15.35
C TRP A 47 3.22 23.85 16.85
N TYR A 48 3.67 24.95 17.42
CA TYR A 48 3.47 25.29 18.83
C TYR A 48 2.32 26.28 18.93
N PHE A 49 1.30 25.94 19.70
CA PHE A 49 0.16 26.80 20.00
C PHE A 49 0.16 27.10 21.49
N GLN A 50 0.26 28.36 21.87
CA GLN A 50 0.10 28.77 23.26
C GLN A 50 -1.35 29.18 23.53
N ASN A 51 -1.95 28.61 24.58
CA ASN A 51 -3.21 29.08 25.13
C ASN A 51 -3.07 29.25 26.65
N GLY A 52 -2.82 30.49 27.08
CA GLY A 52 -2.42 30.78 28.46
C GLY A 52 -1.04 30.18 28.77
N ASN A 53 -0.94 29.43 29.87
CA ASN A 53 0.31 28.77 30.30
C ASN A 53 0.51 27.36 29.74
N VAL A 54 -0.37 26.89 28.84
CA VAL A 54 -0.28 25.56 28.23
C VAL A 54 0.22 25.68 26.81
N GLU A 55 1.31 24.97 26.51
CA GLU A 55 1.87 24.83 25.18
C GLU A 55 1.34 23.53 24.54
N TYR A 56 0.59 23.69 23.46
CA TYR A 56 0.12 22.58 22.64
C TYR A 56 1.07 22.38 21.47
N VAL A 57 1.46 21.14 21.26
CA VAL A 57 2.38 20.74 20.21
C VAL A 57 1.61 19.86 19.24
N ILE A 58 1.42 20.33 18.00
CA ILE A 58 0.79 19.54 16.93
C ILE A 58 1.86 19.23 15.89
N SER A 59 2.08 17.95 15.60
CA SER A 59 2.98 17.55 14.52
C SER A 59 2.23 17.31 13.21
N LEU A 60 2.86 17.61 12.08
CA LEU A 60 2.33 17.27 10.76
C LEU A 60 2.10 15.76 10.61
N ARG A 61 2.96 14.96 11.24
CA ARG A 61 2.79 13.51 11.30
C ARG A 61 1.47 13.13 11.96
N GLU A 62 1.13 13.76 13.08
CA GLU A 62 -0.15 13.53 13.76
C GLU A 62 -1.32 13.91 12.85
N VAL A 63 -1.28 15.08 12.22
CA VAL A 63 -2.33 15.52 11.27
C VAL A 63 -2.48 14.54 10.10
N LEU A 64 -1.37 14.13 9.47
CA LEU A 64 -1.38 13.15 8.36
C LEU A 64 -1.92 11.79 8.82
N SER A 65 -1.60 11.37 10.05
CA SER A 65 -2.06 10.11 10.62
C SER A 65 -3.59 10.05 10.75
N TYR A 66 -4.25 11.18 10.99
CA TYR A 66 -5.72 11.27 10.99
C TYR A 66 -6.29 11.44 9.58
N LEU A 67 -5.60 12.18 8.69
CA LEU A 67 -6.03 12.39 7.31
C LEU A 67 -6.15 11.08 6.52
N ARG A 68 -5.45 10.01 6.91
CA ARG A 68 -5.59 8.68 6.30
C ARG A 68 -7.01 8.12 6.35
N TRP A 69 -7.80 8.53 7.35
CA TRP A 69 -9.18 8.08 7.47
C TRP A 69 -10.13 8.84 6.56
N LEU A 70 -9.76 10.05 6.14
CA LEU A 70 -10.58 10.87 5.27
C LEU A 70 -11.02 10.14 3.99
N PRO A 71 -10.13 9.52 3.18
CA PRO A 71 -10.57 8.80 1.99
C PRO A 71 -11.48 7.61 2.32
N LEU A 72 -11.26 6.91 3.43
CA LEU A 72 -12.13 5.80 3.85
C LEU A 72 -13.52 6.31 4.24
N ILE A 73 -13.58 7.33 5.08
CA ILE A 73 -14.82 7.94 5.56
C ILE A 73 -15.62 8.49 4.37
N LEU A 74 -14.99 9.24 3.47
CA LEU A 74 -15.64 9.78 2.28
C LEU A 74 -16.22 8.67 1.39
N MET A 75 -15.50 7.56 1.21
CA MET A 75 -16.01 6.40 0.47
C MET A 75 -17.20 5.75 1.17
N VAL A 76 -17.15 5.58 2.49
CA VAL A 76 -18.27 5.00 3.26
C VAL A 76 -19.50 5.91 3.20
N ILE A 77 -19.33 7.22 3.41
CA ILE A 77 -20.41 8.21 3.30
C ILE A 77 -21.03 8.17 1.90
N TYR A 78 -20.21 8.10 0.85
CA TYR A 78 -20.68 8.01 -0.53
C TYR A 78 -21.53 6.76 -0.77
N VAL A 79 -21.09 5.60 -0.27
CA VAL A 79 -21.86 4.34 -0.35
C VAL A 79 -23.19 4.46 0.39
N VAL A 80 -23.16 4.96 1.63
CA VAL A 80 -24.39 5.15 2.44
C VAL A 80 -25.37 6.07 1.72
N TRP A 81 -24.88 7.18 1.16
CA TRP A 81 -25.68 8.11 0.38
C TRP A 81 -26.33 7.44 -0.84
N ILE A 82 -25.59 6.59 -1.58
CA ILE A 82 -26.15 5.81 -2.69
C ILE A 82 -27.23 4.85 -2.20
N VAL A 83 -26.97 4.10 -1.12
CA VAL A 83 -27.91 3.11 -0.58
C VAL A 83 -29.19 3.78 -0.14
N ILE A 84 -29.12 4.93 0.52
CA ILE A 84 -30.29 5.70 0.97
C ILE A 84 -31.09 6.20 -0.24
N ASN A 85 -30.43 6.84 -1.22
CA ASN A 85 -31.12 7.49 -2.33
C ASN A 85 -31.67 6.49 -3.36
N ARG A 86 -30.94 5.41 -3.62
CA ARG A 86 -31.35 4.39 -4.61
C ARG A 86 -32.11 3.23 -3.99
N ARG A 87 -32.20 3.16 -2.66
CA ARG A 87 -32.80 2.05 -1.89
C ARG A 87 -32.32 0.67 -2.33
N MET A 88 -31.08 0.60 -2.81
CA MET A 88 -30.48 -0.61 -3.35
C MET A 88 -29.06 -0.75 -2.81
N LEU A 89 -28.72 -1.96 -2.41
CA LEU A 89 -27.35 -2.29 -1.99
C LEU A 89 -26.41 -2.17 -3.20
N THR A 90 -25.22 -1.61 -2.98
CA THR A 90 -24.21 -1.45 -4.04
C THR A 90 -23.67 -2.78 -4.54
N ARG A 91 -23.73 -3.82 -3.69
CA ARG A 91 -23.30 -5.19 -3.99
C ARG A 91 -24.17 -6.20 -3.25
N SER A 92 -24.28 -7.42 -3.78
CA SER A 92 -24.82 -8.56 -3.03
C SER A 92 -23.90 -8.98 -1.89
N VAL A 93 -24.50 -9.45 -0.79
CA VAL A 93 -23.78 -10.00 0.37
C VAL A 93 -23.41 -11.46 0.09
N TYR A 94 -22.11 -11.76 0.10
CA TYR A 94 -21.57 -13.11 -0.10
C TYR A 94 -21.27 -13.82 1.22
N LYS A 95 -21.04 -15.15 1.18
CA LYS A 95 -20.66 -15.93 2.37
C LYS A 95 -19.38 -15.39 3.03
N ALA A 96 -18.42 -14.96 2.22
CA ALA A 96 -17.19 -14.32 2.69
C ALA A 96 -17.46 -13.10 3.59
N ASP A 97 -18.50 -12.32 3.27
CA ASP A 97 -18.86 -11.12 4.03
C ASP A 97 -19.35 -11.47 5.43
N LYS A 98 -20.02 -12.62 5.60
CA LYS A 98 -20.42 -13.11 6.92
C LYS A 98 -19.21 -13.43 7.79
N TYR A 99 -18.21 -14.13 7.24
CA TYR A 99 -16.98 -14.43 7.96
C TYR A 99 -16.20 -13.15 8.28
N ALA A 100 -16.13 -12.20 7.35
CA ALA A 100 -15.51 -10.91 7.58
C ALA A 100 -16.21 -10.13 8.70
N ILE A 101 -17.55 -10.08 8.71
CA ILE A 101 -18.32 -9.44 9.78
C ILE A 101 -18.07 -10.12 11.13
N VAL A 102 -18.06 -11.45 11.20
CA VAL A 102 -17.76 -12.17 12.45
C VAL A 102 -16.35 -11.82 12.94
N PHE A 103 -15.35 -11.83 12.05
CA PHE A 103 -13.98 -11.45 12.37
C PHE A 103 -13.87 -10.00 12.87
N LEU A 104 -14.52 -9.06 12.19
CA LEU A 104 -14.51 -7.64 12.54
C LEU A 104 -15.26 -7.35 13.84
N SER A 105 -16.35 -8.07 14.12
CA SER A 105 -17.03 -8.01 15.41
C SER A 105 -16.13 -8.55 16.52
N PHE A 106 -15.45 -9.67 16.28
CA PHE A 106 -14.50 -10.23 17.23
C PHE A 106 -13.33 -9.28 17.51
N SER A 107 -12.83 -8.54 16.50
CA SER A 107 -11.77 -7.54 16.70
C SER A 107 -12.22 -6.34 17.53
N VAL A 108 -13.51 -5.99 17.53
CA VAL A 108 -14.06 -4.97 18.44
C VAL A 108 -14.21 -5.53 19.85
N ILE A 109 -14.76 -6.75 19.98
CA ILE A 109 -14.95 -7.39 21.30
C ILE A 109 -13.60 -7.60 22.00
N SER A 110 -12.55 -7.97 21.26
CA SER A 110 -11.20 -8.14 21.82
C SER A 110 -10.62 -6.83 22.39
N CYS A 111 -11.14 -5.66 22.02
CA CYS A 111 -10.72 -4.39 22.60
C CYS A 111 -11.02 -4.30 24.11
N ILE A 112 -12.03 -5.02 24.61
CA ILE A 112 -12.41 -5.06 26.03
C ILE A 112 -11.28 -5.63 26.89
N TYR A 113 -10.50 -6.57 26.33
CA TYR A 113 -9.41 -7.25 27.02
C TYR A 113 -8.03 -6.66 26.67
N SER A 114 -7.99 -5.53 25.98
CA SER A 114 -6.72 -4.92 25.56
C SER A 114 -6.12 -4.06 26.67
N ILE A 115 -4.78 -4.11 26.75
CA ILE A 115 -3.98 -3.26 27.65
C ILE A 115 -4.15 -1.77 27.29
N ASP A 116 -4.29 -1.47 26.00
CA ASP A 116 -4.61 -0.12 25.50
C ASP A 116 -5.92 -0.16 24.68
N PRO A 117 -7.08 -0.01 25.34
CA PRO A 117 -8.37 -0.14 24.69
C PRO A 117 -8.60 0.99 23.67
N ARG A 118 -8.04 2.19 23.89
CA ARG A 118 -8.18 3.32 22.97
C ARG A 118 -7.50 3.00 21.64
N MET A 119 -6.20 2.65 21.67
CA MET A 119 -5.47 2.35 20.43
C MET A 119 -6.04 1.12 19.71
N THR A 120 -6.47 0.12 20.48
CA THR A 120 -7.07 -1.10 19.90
C THR A 120 -8.40 -0.80 19.22
N LEU A 121 -9.24 0.05 19.83
CA LEU A 121 -10.49 0.51 19.23
C LEU A 121 -10.25 1.30 17.94
N LEU A 122 -9.28 2.21 17.90
CA LEU A 122 -8.93 2.96 16.68
C LEU A 122 -8.45 2.03 15.55
N ARG A 123 -7.68 0.98 15.89
CA ARG A 123 -7.26 -0.06 14.93
C ARG A 123 -8.45 -0.86 14.41
N SER A 124 -9.35 -1.28 15.30
CA SER A 124 -10.56 -2.03 14.92
C SER A 124 -11.50 -1.18 14.06
N ALA A 125 -11.70 0.09 14.40
CA ALA A 125 -12.45 1.04 13.59
C ALA A 125 -11.82 1.24 12.19
N SER A 126 -10.49 1.31 12.12
CA SER A 126 -9.78 1.37 10.83
C SER A 126 -10.02 0.12 9.97
N LEU A 127 -10.06 -1.08 10.57
CA LEU A 127 -10.38 -2.32 9.87
C LEU A 127 -11.82 -2.32 9.33
N TRP A 128 -12.78 -1.87 10.13
CA TRP A 128 -14.17 -1.71 9.70
C TRP A 128 -14.30 -0.72 8.54
N LEU A 129 -13.68 0.46 8.66
CA LEU A 129 -13.68 1.48 7.62
C LEU A 129 -13.04 0.97 6.34
N MET A 130 -11.92 0.25 6.44
CA MET A 130 -11.23 -0.33 5.28
C MET A 130 -12.11 -1.37 4.59
N TYR A 131 -12.74 -2.27 5.35
CA TYR A 131 -13.64 -3.27 4.80
C TYR A 131 -14.82 -2.62 4.05
N LEU A 132 -15.50 -1.66 4.67
CA LEU A 132 -16.61 -0.94 4.06
C LEU A 132 -16.16 -0.14 2.83
N ALA A 133 -15.08 0.63 2.94
CA ALA A 133 -14.57 1.44 1.83
C ALA A 133 -14.14 0.57 0.63
N VAL A 134 -13.49 -0.57 0.85
CA VAL A 134 -13.02 -1.44 -0.24
C VAL A 134 -14.15 -2.29 -0.82
N PHE A 135 -14.83 -3.09 0.00
CA PHE A 135 -15.79 -4.07 -0.50
C PHE A 135 -17.14 -3.48 -0.87
N TRP A 136 -17.52 -2.34 -0.30
CA TRP A 136 -18.78 -1.67 -0.63
C TRP A 136 -18.56 -0.40 -1.45
N GLY A 137 -17.46 0.33 -1.23
CA GLY A 137 -17.11 1.54 -1.97
C GLY A 137 -16.36 1.27 -3.27
N VAL A 138 -15.15 0.71 -3.21
CA VAL A 138 -14.34 0.44 -4.41
C VAL A 138 -15.05 -0.57 -5.32
N TRP A 139 -15.72 -1.57 -4.75
CA TRP A 139 -16.48 -2.55 -5.54
C TRP A 139 -17.62 -1.95 -6.36
N PHE A 140 -18.30 -0.92 -5.85
CA PHE A 140 -19.30 -0.20 -6.63
C PHE A 140 -18.72 0.35 -7.94
N PHE A 141 -17.47 0.84 -7.89
CA PHE A 141 -16.78 1.30 -9.09
C PHE A 141 -16.28 0.17 -9.99
N VAL A 142 -15.98 -1.01 -9.43
CA VAL A 142 -15.71 -2.22 -10.20
C VAL A 142 -16.92 -2.59 -11.04
N ASP A 143 -18.13 -2.54 -10.47
CA ASP A 143 -19.36 -2.90 -11.19
C ASP A 143 -19.71 -1.90 -12.31
N ILE A 144 -19.32 -0.62 -12.16
CA ILE A 144 -19.56 0.42 -13.17
C ILE A 144 -18.49 0.43 -14.27
N PHE A 145 -17.21 0.42 -13.89
CA PHE A 145 -16.09 0.66 -14.81
C PHE A 145 -15.33 -0.60 -15.19
N GLY A 146 -15.65 -1.74 -14.57
CA GLY A 146 -14.98 -3.01 -14.74
C GLY A 146 -13.73 -3.16 -13.88
N VAL A 147 -13.42 -4.42 -13.55
CA VAL A 147 -12.27 -4.83 -12.74
C VAL A 147 -10.95 -4.28 -13.29
N GLU A 148 -10.76 -4.33 -14.62
CA GLU A 148 -9.52 -3.89 -15.24
C GLU A 148 -9.23 -2.40 -15.05
N SER A 149 -10.26 -1.55 -15.08
CA SER A 149 -10.12 -0.11 -14.89
C SER A 149 -9.60 0.20 -13.49
N ILE A 150 -10.16 -0.47 -12.48
CA ILE A 150 -9.75 -0.30 -11.08
C ILE A 150 -8.34 -0.84 -10.86
N ILE A 151 -7.99 -2.01 -11.41
CA ILE A 151 -6.61 -2.53 -11.31
C ILE A 151 -5.61 -1.55 -11.95
N ARG A 152 -5.93 -0.93 -13.08
CA ARG A 152 -5.04 0.10 -13.66
C ARG A 152 -4.82 1.28 -12.72
N VAL A 153 -5.84 1.72 -11.97
CA VAL A 153 -5.67 2.76 -10.95
C VAL A 153 -4.76 2.28 -9.82
N ILE A 154 -4.93 1.05 -9.35
CA ILE A 154 -4.06 0.45 -8.33
C ILE A 154 -2.61 0.40 -8.82
N LEU A 155 -2.36 -0.07 -10.05
CA LEU A 155 -1.02 -0.17 -10.63
C LEU A 155 -0.39 1.21 -10.89
N ASN A 156 -1.16 2.19 -11.34
CA ASN A 156 -0.67 3.56 -11.52
C ASN A 156 -0.29 4.18 -10.16
N THR A 157 -1.12 3.98 -9.15
CA THR A 157 -0.85 4.42 -7.78
C THR A 157 0.42 3.76 -7.24
N ALA A 158 0.53 2.44 -7.39
CA ALA A 158 1.73 1.70 -7.01
C ALA A 158 2.97 2.21 -7.74
N SER A 159 2.86 2.53 -9.03
CA SER A 159 3.98 3.10 -9.80
C SER A 159 4.50 4.40 -9.18
N ILE A 160 3.61 5.29 -8.75
CA ILE A 160 4.00 6.52 -8.06
C ILE A 160 4.74 6.19 -6.76
N VAL A 161 4.20 5.27 -5.96
CA VAL A 161 4.79 4.84 -4.68
C VAL A 161 6.19 4.24 -4.90
N PHE A 162 6.36 3.34 -5.87
CA PHE A 162 7.65 2.73 -6.17
C PHE A 162 8.67 3.72 -6.75
N VAL A 163 8.23 4.65 -7.62
CA VAL A 163 9.12 5.71 -8.15
C VAL A 163 9.61 6.62 -7.02
N VAL A 164 8.72 7.05 -6.13
CA VAL A 164 9.08 7.89 -4.98
C VAL A 164 10.02 7.14 -4.04
N HIS A 165 9.76 5.85 -3.77
CA HIS A 165 10.65 5.05 -2.93
C HIS A 165 12.03 4.84 -3.56
N ILE A 166 12.11 4.50 -4.85
CA ILE A 166 13.39 4.34 -5.55
C ILE A 166 14.16 5.66 -5.58
N PHE A 167 13.49 6.77 -5.85
CA PHE A 167 14.10 8.09 -5.79
C PHE A 167 14.68 8.36 -4.39
N PHE A 168 13.91 8.09 -3.34
CA PHE A 168 14.37 8.24 -1.97
C PHE A 168 15.55 7.31 -1.65
N ALA A 169 15.52 6.07 -2.11
CA ALA A 169 16.59 5.10 -1.92
C ALA A 169 17.89 5.48 -2.65
N VAL A 170 17.81 6.17 -3.78
CA VAL A 170 18.98 6.72 -4.48
C VAL A 170 19.59 7.87 -3.69
N MET A 171 18.77 8.74 -3.10
CA MET A 171 19.24 9.89 -2.33
C MET A 171 19.74 9.51 -0.93
N TYR A 172 19.10 8.53 -0.28
CA TYR A 172 19.41 8.08 1.08
C TYR A 172 19.53 6.55 1.15
N PRO A 173 20.55 5.97 0.49
CA PRO A 173 20.68 4.52 0.39
C PRO A 173 20.72 3.86 1.76
N GLN A 174 21.47 4.43 2.71
CA GLN A 174 21.63 3.89 4.07
C GLN A 174 20.33 3.81 4.86
N VAL A 175 19.38 4.70 4.59
CA VAL A 175 18.11 4.79 5.33
C VAL A 175 17.06 3.88 4.69
N ALA A 176 17.02 3.84 3.34
CA ALA A 176 16.08 3.01 2.61
C ALA A 176 16.45 1.52 2.61
N PHE A 177 17.75 1.20 2.61
CA PHE A 177 18.27 -0.17 2.58
C PHE A 177 19.65 -0.31 3.28
N PRO A 178 19.95 -1.47 3.89
CA PRO A 178 19.05 -2.39 4.56
C PRO A 178 19.01 -2.07 6.06
N TYR A 179 17.82 -2.22 6.66
CA TYR A 179 17.58 -2.29 8.10
C TYR A 179 17.65 -1.03 9.00
N LEU A 180 18.39 0.03 8.70
CA LEU A 180 18.53 1.17 9.65
C LEU A 180 17.21 1.93 9.93
N GLY A 181 16.16 1.71 9.11
CA GLY A 181 14.86 2.39 9.18
C GLY A 181 13.67 1.55 9.61
N ARG A 182 13.87 0.36 10.22
CA ARG A 182 12.74 -0.47 10.66
C ARG A 182 11.84 0.31 11.62
N PHE A 183 10.53 0.23 11.39
CA PHE A 183 9.47 0.91 12.16
C PHE A 183 9.28 2.40 11.90
N GLU A 184 10.03 3.01 10.97
CA GLU A 184 9.90 4.42 10.64
C GLU A 184 9.44 4.61 9.20
N GLY A 185 8.24 5.18 9.05
CA GLY A 185 7.66 5.57 7.77
C GLY A 185 7.63 4.49 6.67
N TRP A 186 7.12 4.83 5.49
CA TRP A 186 7.03 3.87 4.36
C TRP A 186 8.20 3.98 3.37
N THR A 187 8.80 5.16 3.22
CA THR A 187 9.99 5.38 2.38
C THR A 187 11.27 4.85 3.02
N ILE A 188 11.27 4.76 4.35
CA ILE A 188 12.43 4.41 5.17
C ILE A 188 12.35 2.96 5.63
N ASN A 189 11.15 2.47 6.01
CA ASN A 189 11.00 1.07 6.37
C ASN A 189 10.98 0.17 5.13
N PRO A 190 12.05 -0.61 4.87
CA PRO A 190 12.09 -1.52 3.73
C PRO A 190 10.97 -2.57 3.77
N GLY A 191 10.50 -2.94 4.97
CA GLY A 191 9.41 -3.92 5.13
C GLY A 191 8.05 -3.40 4.67
N THR A 192 7.76 -2.11 4.83
CA THR A 192 6.46 -1.55 4.41
C THR A 192 6.32 -1.55 2.89
N VAL A 193 7.34 -1.06 2.18
CA VAL A 193 7.33 -1.06 0.71
C VAL A 193 7.42 -2.49 0.14
N ALA A 194 8.11 -3.41 0.83
CA ALA A 194 8.11 -4.83 0.48
C ALA A 194 6.73 -5.48 0.69
N GLY A 195 6.00 -5.07 1.72
CA GLY A 195 4.61 -5.46 1.93
C GLY A 195 3.73 -5.06 0.75
N TYR A 196 3.86 -3.82 0.27
CA TYR A 196 3.18 -3.38 -0.95
C TYR A 196 3.64 -4.17 -2.18
N SER A 197 4.93 -4.46 -2.28
CA SER A 197 5.51 -5.27 -3.35
C SER A 197 4.88 -6.66 -3.43
N ALA A 198 4.72 -7.33 -2.28
CA ALA A 198 4.13 -8.66 -2.21
C ALA A 198 2.68 -8.71 -2.70
N VAL A 199 1.90 -7.66 -2.44
CA VAL A 199 0.50 -7.57 -2.87
C VAL A 199 0.39 -7.16 -4.35
N VAL A 200 1.22 -6.22 -4.81
CA VAL A 200 1.10 -5.63 -6.14
C VAL A 200 1.81 -6.45 -7.22
N LEU A 201 2.90 -7.15 -6.90
CA LEU A 201 3.70 -7.90 -7.89
C LEU A 201 2.86 -8.87 -8.74
N PRO A 202 2.00 -9.73 -8.17
CA PRO A 202 1.20 -10.67 -8.97
C PRO A 202 0.26 -9.94 -9.96
N LEU A 203 -0.30 -8.81 -9.53
CA LEU A 203 -1.17 -7.97 -10.35
C LEU A 203 -0.41 -7.24 -11.46
N ALA A 204 0.76 -6.67 -11.15
CA ALA A 204 1.60 -5.99 -12.12
C ALA A 204 2.09 -6.96 -13.20
N LEU A 205 2.50 -8.15 -12.78
CA LEU A 205 2.93 -9.23 -13.66
C LEU A 205 1.80 -9.66 -14.62
N CYS A 206 0.58 -9.83 -14.09
CA CYS A 206 -0.60 -10.12 -14.90
C CYS A 206 -0.78 -9.12 -16.06
N PHE A 207 -0.72 -7.83 -15.75
CA PHE A 207 -0.94 -6.77 -16.74
C PHE A 207 0.23 -6.63 -17.71
N ALA A 208 1.46 -6.84 -17.24
CA ALA A 208 2.66 -6.85 -18.09
C ALA A 208 2.57 -7.96 -19.15
N LEU A 209 2.14 -9.16 -18.73
CA LEU A 209 1.99 -10.31 -19.62
C LEU A 209 0.85 -10.16 -20.61
N LYS A 210 -0.29 -9.58 -20.20
CA LYS A 210 -1.45 -9.38 -21.10
C LYS A 210 -1.24 -8.28 -22.13
N SER A 211 -0.61 -7.16 -21.75
CA SER A 211 -0.55 -5.97 -22.59
C SER A 211 0.79 -5.74 -23.28
N SER A 212 1.85 -6.43 -22.85
CA SER A 212 3.24 -6.27 -23.33
C SER A 212 3.78 -4.83 -23.35
N LYS A 213 3.12 -3.89 -22.66
CA LYS A 213 3.59 -2.50 -22.59
C LYS A 213 4.81 -2.40 -21.68
N ILE A 214 5.83 -1.69 -22.15
CA ILE A 214 7.08 -1.51 -21.41
C ILE A 214 6.87 -0.90 -20.02
N THR A 215 5.87 -0.03 -19.85
CA THR A 215 5.55 0.62 -18.57
C THR A 215 5.20 -0.39 -17.47
N HIS A 216 4.49 -1.47 -17.80
CA HIS A 216 4.15 -2.51 -16.81
C HIS A 216 5.37 -3.35 -16.47
N TRP A 217 6.24 -3.63 -17.43
CA TRP A 217 7.50 -4.33 -17.18
C TRP A 217 8.45 -3.50 -16.32
N LEU A 218 8.55 -2.19 -16.56
CA LEU A 218 9.30 -1.28 -15.70
C LEU A 218 8.78 -1.30 -14.26
N LEU A 219 7.45 -1.32 -14.07
CA LEU A 219 6.86 -1.47 -12.73
C LEU A 219 7.23 -2.81 -12.09
N VAL A 220 7.12 -3.92 -12.82
CA VAL A 220 7.53 -5.25 -12.33
C VAL A 220 8.99 -5.25 -11.91
N SER A 221 9.88 -4.70 -12.75
CA SER A 221 11.31 -4.58 -12.45
C SER A 221 11.55 -3.73 -11.20
N ALA A 222 10.88 -2.58 -11.08
CA ALA A 222 10.97 -1.72 -9.90
C ALA A 222 10.54 -2.47 -8.62
N ILE A 223 9.43 -3.20 -8.67
CA ILE A 223 8.94 -4.00 -7.54
C ILE A 223 9.94 -5.09 -7.15
N VAL A 224 10.48 -5.83 -8.13
CA VAL A 224 11.46 -6.89 -7.88
C VAL A 224 12.74 -6.34 -7.26
N VAL A 225 13.25 -5.21 -7.78
CA VAL A 225 14.43 -4.55 -7.21
C VAL A 225 14.18 -4.16 -5.75
N VAL A 226 13.06 -3.49 -5.46
CA VAL A 226 12.72 -3.07 -4.10
C VAL A 226 12.57 -4.26 -3.17
N LEU A 227 11.93 -5.34 -3.63
CA LEU A 227 11.75 -6.56 -2.85
C LEU A 227 13.07 -7.30 -2.55
N ILE A 228 14.02 -7.31 -3.48
CA ILE A 228 15.36 -7.86 -3.23
C ILE A 228 16.09 -6.98 -2.23
N MET A 229 16.11 -5.66 -2.47
CA MET A 229 16.83 -4.70 -1.63
C MET A 229 16.27 -4.61 -0.22
N SER A 230 14.97 -4.86 -0.01
CA SER A 230 14.34 -4.79 1.31
C SER A 230 14.77 -5.87 2.30
N GLN A 231 15.37 -6.96 1.82
CA GLN A 231 15.82 -8.11 2.60
C GLN A 231 14.74 -8.76 3.49
N THR A 232 13.47 -8.64 3.12
CA THR A 232 12.36 -9.14 3.92
C THR A 232 11.88 -10.52 3.45
N ARG A 233 12.11 -11.54 4.29
CA ARG A 233 11.85 -12.95 3.97
C ARG A 233 10.36 -13.27 3.76
N THR A 234 9.49 -12.73 4.61
CA THR A 234 8.04 -13.00 4.60
C THR A 234 7.37 -12.47 3.34
N GLU A 235 7.70 -11.24 2.96
CA GLU A 235 7.19 -10.53 1.80
C GLU A 235 7.71 -11.17 0.50
N LEU A 236 8.97 -11.60 0.50
CA LEU A 236 9.55 -12.36 -0.61
C LEU A 236 8.75 -13.64 -0.87
N ILE A 237 8.52 -14.45 0.18
CA ILE A 237 7.74 -15.69 0.07
C ILE A 237 6.30 -15.40 -0.37
N ALA A 238 5.65 -14.39 0.21
CA ALA A 238 4.28 -14.01 -0.16
C ALA A 238 4.19 -13.59 -1.65
N SER A 239 5.13 -12.77 -2.12
CA SER A 239 5.20 -12.34 -3.52
C SER A 239 5.44 -13.52 -4.47
N MET A 240 6.27 -14.48 -4.07
CA MET A 240 6.58 -15.70 -4.81
C MET A 240 5.32 -16.55 -4.93
N CYS A 241 4.66 -16.87 -3.81
CA CYS A 241 3.43 -17.66 -3.79
C CYS A 241 2.33 -17.01 -4.63
N GLY A 242 2.11 -15.70 -4.47
CA GLY A 242 1.10 -14.97 -5.24
C GLY A 242 1.40 -14.94 -6.74
N SER A 243 2.65 -14.67 -7.12
CA SER A 243 3.07 -14.61 -8.53
C SER A 243 3.05 -15.98 -9.18
N LEU A 244 3.51 -17.03 -8.48
CA LEU A 244 3.52 -18.40 -8.95
C LEU A 244 2.09 -18.92 -9.14
N PHE A 245 1.21 -18.70 -8.16
CA PHE A 245 -0.22 -18.99 -8.29
C PHE A 245 -0.77 -18.35 -9.57
N PHE A 246 -0.57 -17.04 -9.74
CA PHE A 246 -1.07 -16.34 -10.91
C PHE A 246 -0.52 -16.89 -12.23
N LEU A 247 0.80 -17.09 -12.32
CA LEU A 247 1.48 -17.57 -13.51
C LEU A 247 1.05 -18.99 -13.93
N LEU A 248 0.85 -19.88 -12.95
CA LEU A 248 0.47 -21.27 -13.22
C LEU A 248 -0.96 -21.41 -13.75
N PHE A 249 -1.87 -20.55 -13.27
CA PHE A 249 -3.29 -20.57 -13.64
C PHE A 249 -3.57 -19.75 -14.90
N VAL A 250 -2.91 -18.61 -15.10
CA VAL A 250 -3.19 -17.70 -16.22
C VAL A 250 -2.35 -17.97 -17.45
N LEU A 251 -1.14 -18.54 -17.31
CA LEU A 251 -0.26 -18.89 -18.43
C LEU A 251 0.11 -20.39 -18.41
N PRO A 252 -0.87 -21.30 -18.63
CA PRO A 252 -0.64 -22.74 -18.51
C PRO A 252 0.45 -23.27 -19.46
N ASN A 253 0.65 -22.60 -20.61
CA ASN A 253 1.62 -23.04 -21.62
C ASN A 253 3.06 -22.58 -21.32
N LYS A 254 3.28 -21.71 -20.33
CA LYS A 254 4.62 -21.19 -19.96
C LYS A 254 5.01 -21.53 -18.51
N ARG A 255 4.37 -22.54 -17.92
CA ARG A 255 4.56 -22.92 -16.50
C ARG A 255 6.03 -23.12 -16.13
N LEU A 256 6.79 -23.87 -16.93
CA LEU A 256 8.20 -24.13 -16.63
C LEU A 256 9.02 -22.83 -16.57
N VAL A 257 8.88 -21.97 -17.58
CA VAL A 257 9.58 -20.67 -17.64
C VAL A 257 9.21 -19.79 -16.45
N SER A 258 7.93 -19.77 -16.08
CA SER A 258 7.42 -19.04 -14.92
C SER A 258 8.04 -19.54 -13.61
N VAL A 259 8.09 -20.86 -13.40
CA VAL A 259 8.71 -21.44 -12.21
C VAL A 259 10.20 -21.12 -12.16
N VAL A 260 10.91 -21.26 -13.29
CA VAL A 260 12.35 -20.93 -13.36
C VAL A 260 12.58 -19.47 -13.01
N LEU A 261 11.83 -18.54 -13.59
CA LEU A 261 12.02 -17.10 -13.37
C LEU A 261 11.74 -16.71 -11.91
N VAL A 262 10.65 -17.20 -11.33
CA VAL A 262 10.31 -16.96 -9.92
C VAL A 262 11.38 -17.56 -8.99
N SER A 263 11.84 -18.78 -9.27
CA SER A 263 12.92 -19.42 -8.52
C SER A 263 14.24 -18.68 -8.64
N CYS A 264 14.58 -18.13 -9.81
CA CYS A 264 15.77 -17.30 -9.99
C CYS A 264 15.70 -16.01 -9.14
N VAL A 265 14.56 -15.30 -9.17
CA VAL A 265 14.37 -14.10 -8.33
C VAL A 265 14.48 -14.47 -6.85
N PHE A 266 13.87 -15.57 -6.43
CA PHE A 266 13.96 -16.06 -5.06
C PHE A 266 15.40 -16.38 -4.65
N LEU A 267 16.15 -17.07 -5.50
CA LEU A 267 17.54 -17.43 -5.26
C LEU A 267 18.45 -16.18 -5.18
N VAL A 268 18.26 -15.21 -6.07
CA VAL A 268 19.00 -13.93 -6.00
C VAL A 268 18.67 -13.19 -4.71
N ALA A 269 17.39 -13.13 -4.33
CA ALA A 269 16.97 -12.48 -3.11
C ALA A 269 17.51 -13.17 -1.85
N THR A 270 17.51 -14.50 -1.78
CA THR A 270 18.03 -15.24 -0.62
C THR A 270 19.55 -15.11 -0.50
N ILE A 271 20.28 -15.17 -1.62
CA ILE A 271 21.71 -14.86 -1.66
C ILE A 271 21.92 -13.42 -1.15
N TRP A 272 21.17 -12.44 -1.65
CA TRP A 272 21.31 -11.05 -1.22
C TRP A 272 20.99 -10.85 0.26
N ILE A 273 19.98 -11.52 0.81
CA ILE A 273 19.68 -11.47 2.25
C ILE A 273 20.87 -11.97 3.06
N GLN A 274 21.54 -13.04 2.61
CA GLN A 274 22.71 -13.60 3.30
C GLN A 274 23.96 -12.72 3.17
N PHE A 275 24.30 -12.25 1.97
CA PHE A 275 25.50 -11.44 1.74
C PHE A 275 25.32 -9.98 2.16
N GLY A 276 24.15 -9.40 1.88
CA GLY A 276 23.84 -8.02 2.20
C GLY A 276 23.84 -7.75 3.70
N SER A 277 23.41 -8.70 4.52
CA SER A 277 23.51 -8.59 5.99
C SER A 277 24.95 -8.64 6.51
N VAL A 278 25.87 -9.27 5.77
CA VAL A 278 27.31 -9.26 6.10
C VAL A 278 27.97 -7.96 5.63
N LEU A 279 27.60 -7.46 4.45
CA LEU A 279 28.14 -6.22 3.89
C LEU A 279 27.64 -4.97 4.63
N PHE A 280 26.42 -5.04 5.18
CA PHE A 280 25.78 -3.96 5.93
C PHE A 280 25.35 -4.47 7.31
N PRO A 281 26.30 -4.73 8.23
CA PRO A 281 26.04 -5.40 9.51
C PRO A 281 25.34 -4.54 10.55
N GLN A 282 25.18 -3.23 10.31
CA GLN A 282 24.50 -2.30 11.23
C GLN A 282 22.97 -2.31 11.08
N GLY A 283 22.46 -3.33 10.39
CA GLY A 283 21.04 -3.58 10.27
C GLY A 283 20.41 -4.23 11.49
#